data_AF-A0AB33K2C9-F1
#
_entry.id   AF-A0AB33K2C9-F1
#
_cell.length_a   1.000
_cell.length_b   1.000
_cell.length_c   1.000
_cell.angle_alpha   90.00
_cell.angle_beta   90.00
_cell.angle_gamma   90.00
#
_symmetry.space_group_name_H-M   'P 1'
#
loop_
_entity.id
_entity.type
_entity.pdbx_description
1 polymer ?
#
loop_
_entity_poly.entity_id
_entity_poly.type
_entity_poly.pdbx_seq_one_letter_code
_entity_poly.pdbx_strand_id
1 'polypeptide(L)' 'MEQRTVVRCADGHVFSTSTFPMQTLGAGRLGPGRLIRCPQCGRLRSSVPADMSELSGVQLARALRLEAAEFLA' A
#
# COMPACT_ATOMS: atom_id res chain seq x y z
N MET A 1 16.99 7.83 4.43
CA MET A 1 16.52 6.97 3.33
C MET A 1 15.13 6.47 3.72
N GLU A 2 14.09 7.06 3.15
CA GLU A 2 12.71 6.61 3.38
C GLU A 2 12.48 5.26 2.70
N GLN A 3 12.09 4.25 3.49
CA GLN A 3 11.80 2.92 2.97
C GLN A 3 10.37 2.89 2.42
N ARG A 4 10.22 3.01 1.11
CA ARG A 4 8.92 2.98 0.44
C ARG A 4 8.41 1.54 0.31
N THR A 5 7.22 1.28 0.83
CA THR A 5 6.55 -0.02 0.70
C THR A 5 5.51 0.06 -0.42
N VAL A 6 5.52 -0.94 -1.30
CA VAL A 6 4.50 -1.08 -2.35
C VAL A 6 3.33 -1.87 -1.79
N VAL A 7 2.12 -1.34 -1.94
CA VAL A 7 0.89 -1.95 -1.42
C VAL A 7 -0.15 -2.07 -2.52
N ARG A 8 -1.08 -3.01 -2.34
CA ARG A 8 -2.23 -3.23 -3.20
C ARG A 8 -3.53 -3.06 -2.40
N CYS A 9 -4.45 -2.21 -2.85
CA CYS A 9 -5.76 -2.08 -2.20
C CYS A 9 -6.72 -3.22 -2.57
N ALA A 10 -7.84 -3.31 -1.85
CA ALA A 10 -8.92 -4.27 -2.08
C ALA A 10 -9.53 -4.21 -3.50
N ASP A 11 -9.45 -3.07 -4.19
CA ASP A 11 -9.89 -2.93 -5.59
C ASP A 11 -8.79 -3.31 -6.61
N GLY A 12 -7.56 -3.61 -6.15
CA GLY A 12 -6.43 -4.04 -6.99
C GLY A 12 -5.46 -2.94 -7.43
N HIS A 13 -5.64 -1.68 -7.00
CA HIS A 13 -4.69 -0.61 -7.31
C HIS A 13 -3.38 -0.76 -6.54
N VAL A 14 -2.26 -0.55 -7.22
CA VAL A 14 -0.90 -0.65 -6.65
C VAL A 14 -0.28 0.73 -6.54
N PHE A 15 0.22 1.07 -5.35
CA PHE A 15 0.79 2.38 -5.03
C PHE A 15 1.84 2.27 -3.93
N SER A 16 2.68 3.28 -3.75
CA SER A 16 3.72 3.31 -2.71
C SER A 16 3.31 4.15 -1.51
N THR A 17 3.80 3.78 -0.33
CA THR A 17 3.66 4.55 0.91
C THR A 17 4.98 4.58 1.68
N SER A 18 5.29 5.72 2.30
CA SER A 18 6.44 5.95 3.18
C SER A 18 6.32 5.22 4.52
N THR A 19 5.08 5.03 5.00
CA THR A 19 4.77 4.41 6.29
C THR A 19 3.75 3.29 6.09
N PHE A 20 4.25 2.07 5.86
CA PHE A 20 3.46 0.87 6.06
C PHE A 20 3.90 0.20 7.36
N PRO A 21 3.29 0.51 8.52
CA PRO A 21 3.68 -0.15 9.76
C PRO A 21 3.43 -1.65 9.59
N MET A 22 4.51 -2.42 9.48
CA MET A 22 4.53 -3.88 9.53
C MET A 22 4.10 -4.43 10.91
N GLN A 23 3.36 -3.63 11.70
CA GLN A 23 2.75 -4.04 12.95
C GLN A 23 1.65 -5.04 12.65
N THR A 24 1.95 -6.33 12.66
CA THR A 24 0.99 -7.44 12.66
C THR A 24 -0.15 -7.13 13.64
N LEU A 25 -1.20 -6.44 13.17
CA LEU A 25 -2.46 -6.27 13.88
C LEU A 25 -2.94 -7.70 14.06
N GLY A 26 -2.89 -8.18 15.31
CA GLY A 26 -2.92 -9.60 15.65
C GLY A 26 -3.84 -10.40 14.73
N ALA A 27 -3.29 -11.49 14.17
CA ALA A 27 -3.91 -12.32 13.13
C ALA A 27 -5.34 -12.82 13.46
N GLY A 28 -5.80 -12.64 14.71
CA GLY A 28 -7.13 -13.03 15.16
C GLY A 28 -8.31 -12.32 14.49
N ARG A 29 -8.19 -11.10 13.93
CA ARG A 29 -9.37 -10.40 13.32
C ARG A 29 -9.14 -9.47 12.11
N LEU A 30 -7.92 -9.05 11.77
CA LEU A 30 -7.70 -7.97 10.77
C LEU A 30 -6.83 -8.31 9.55
N GLY A 31 -6.13 -9.46 9.54
CA GLY A 31 -5.23 -9.85 8.44
C GLY A 31 -4.03 -8.90 8.23
N PRO A 32 -3.18 -9.11 7.21
CA PRO A 32 -2.01 -8.26 6.96
C PRO A 32 -2.37 -6.84 6.46
N GLY A 33 -3.65 -6.56 6.22
CA GLY A 33 -4.13 -5.31 5.64
C GLY A 33 -4.07 -4.11 6.59
N ARG A 34 -3.92 -2.92 6.00
CA ARG A 34 -4.07 -1.62 6.66
C ARG A 34 -5.04 -0.76 5.88
N LEU A 35 -5.81 0.08 6.58
CA LEU A 35 -6.63 1.09 5.91
C LEU A 35 -5.73 2.24 5.46
N ILE A 36 -5.59 2.40 4.14
CA ILE A 36 -4.81 3.47 3.51
C ILE A 36 -5.68 4.17 2.48
N ARG A 37 -5.52 5.50 2.35
CA ARG A 37 -6.23 6.24 1.31
C ARG A 37 -5.59 5.90 -0.04
N CYS A 38 -6.33 5.20 -0.88
CA CYS A 38 -5.83 4.87 -2.21
C CYS A 38 -5.84 6.12 -3.08
N PRO A 39 -4.70 6.52 -3.70
CA PRO A 39 -4.63 7.71 -4.55
C PRO A 39 -5.50 7.57 -5.82
N GLN A 40 -5.78 6.35 -6.28
CA GLN A 40 -6.70 6.13 -7.39
C GLN A 40 -8.17 6.08 -6.98
N CYS A 41 -8.53 5.44 -5.86
CA CYS A 41 -9.93 5.38 -5.43
C CYS A 41 -10.39 6.69 -4.76
N GLY A 42 -9.47 7.51 -4.25
CA GLY A 42 -9.75 8.70 -3.45
C GLY A 42 -10.31 8.45 -2.04
N ARG A 43 -10.48 7.17 -1.66
CA ARG A 43 -11.11 6.70 -0.41
C ARG A 43 -10.17 5.80 0.40
N LEU A 44 -10.47 5.64 1.69
CA LEU A 44 -9.82 4.65 2.55
C LEU A 44 -10.18 3.23 2.10
N ARG A 45 -9.17 2.40 1.87
CA ARG A 45 -9.32 0.99 1.49
C ARG A 45 -8.36 0.12 2.27
N SER A 46 -8.76 -1.12 2.54
CA SER A 46 -7.84 -2.14 3.02
C SER A 46 -6.77 -2.36 1.96
N SER A 47 -5.51 -2.25 2.36
CA SER A 47 -4.33 -2.39 1.50
C SER A 47 -3.34 -3.33 2.15
N VAL A 48 -2.85 -4.29 1.39
CA VAL A 48 -1.85 -5.28 1.82
C VAL A 48 -0.52 -5.01 1.11
N PRO A 49 0.63 -5.40 1.67
CA PRO A 49 1.89 -5.38 0.95
C PRO A 49 1.76 -6.16 -0.36
N ALA A 50 2.24 -5.60 -1.46
CA ALA A 50 2.36 -6.32 -2.72
C ALA A 50 3.73 -6.99 -2.78
N ASP A 51 3.78 -8.23 -3.27
CA ASP A 51 5.06 -8.86 -3.58
C ASP A 51 5.68 -8.17 -4.80
N MET A 52 6.89 -7.63 -4.63
CA MET A 52 7.63 -6.96 -5.71
C MET A 52 8.09 -7.95 -6.78
N SER A 53 8.26 -9.23 -6.45
CA SER A 53 8.64 -10.28 -7.41
C SER A 53 7.52 -10.62 -8.39
N GLU A 54 6.26 -10.35 -8.02
CA GLU A 54 5.09 -10.60 -8.86
C GLU A 54 4.68 -9.41 -9.74
N LEU A 55 5.28 -8.22 -9.51
CA LEU A 55 4.96 -7.01 -10.26
C LEU A 55 5.85 -6.88 -11.50
N SER A 56 5.25 -6.61 -12.65
CA SER A 56 6.00 -6.17 -13.83
C SER A 56 6.70 -4.83 -13.55
N GLY A 57 7.82 -4.58 -14.22
CA GLY A 57 8.57 -3.32 -14.07
C GLY A 57 7.71 -2.06 -14.34
N VAL A 58 6.74 -2.16 -15.25
CA VAL A 58 5.78 -1.08 -15.54
C VAL A 58 4.84 -0.83 -14.35
N GLN A 59 4.33 -1.88 -13.71
CA GLN A 59 3.47 -1.76 -12.53
C GLN A 59 4.24 -1.16 -11.34
N LEU A 60 5.48 -1.59 -11.12
CA LEU A 60 6.34 -1.05 -10.08
C LEU A 60 6.65 0.44 -10.32
N ALA A 61 7.04 0.81 -11.54
CA ALA A 61 7.29 2.20 -11.90
C ALA A 61 6.05 3.09 -11.78
N ARG A 62 4.85 2.54 -12.03
CA ARG A 62 3.59 3.26 -11.81
C ARG A 62 3.29 3.41 -10.32
N ALA A 63 3.47 2.35 -9.54
CA ALA A 63 3.22 2.36 -8.11
C ALA A 63 4.10 3.39 -7.39
N LEU A 64 5.37 3.50 -7.76
CA LEU A 64 6.31 4.47 -7.19
C LEU A 64 5.99 5.93 -7.55
N ARG A 65 5.24 6.18 -8.64
CA ARG A 65 4.74 7.53 -8.97
C ARG A 65 3.46 7.87 -8.22
N LEU A 66 2.66 6.85 -7.90
CA LEU A 66 1.43 6.98 -7.15
C LEU A 66 1.77 6.86 -5.66
N GLU A 67 2.26 7.94 -5.07
CA GLU A 67 2.43 7.98 -3.62
C GLU A 67 1.06 8.18 -2.96
N ALA A 68 0.74 7.33 -1.99
CA ALA A 68 -0.31 7.68 -1.04
C ALA A 68 0.19 8.90 -0.27
N ALA A 69 -0.27 10.10 -0.65
CA ALA A 69 -0.02 11.31 0.10
C ALA A 69 -0.34 11.02 1.57
N GLU A 70 0.67 11.15 2.42
CA GLU A 70 0.56 10.83 3.82
C GLU A 70 -0.71 11.47 4.38
N PHE A 71 -1.51 10.66 5.04
CA PHE A 71 -2.43 11.15 6.02
C PHE A 71 -1.54 11.75 7.12
N LEU A 72 -1.19 13.04 7.00
CA LEU A 72 -0.62 13.82 8.09
C LEU A 72 -1.69 13.89 9.19
N ALA A 73 -1.58 12.97 10.14
CA ALA A 73 -2.09 13.13 11.49
C ALA A 73 -0.89 13.11 12.44
#